data_AF-A0A7W1EZE8-F1
#
_entry.id   AF-A0A7W1EZE8-F1
#
_cell.length_a   1.000
_cell.length_b   1.000
_cell.length_c   1.000
_cell.angle_alpha   90.00
_cell.angle_beta   90.00
_cell.angle_gamma   90.00
#
_symmetry.space_group_name_H-M   'P 1'
#
loop_
_entity.id
_entity.type
_entity.pdbx_description
1 polymer ?
#
loop_
_entity_poly.entity_id
_entity_poly.type
_entity_poly.pdbx_seq_one_letter_code
_entity_poly.pdbx_strand_id
1 'polypeptide(L)'
;MIKIFNKKTNNLILIDESFPQVHFKPMHYQDENPYVLIELQDLNFHQHADSCEDCKAFSNALGTDSTDWHIEFLGIIKRLDLSALGIKYLDNQLSFIGSYYFSGSRIKLNIDTDTVETLQIRLKQFEQDEKYEGCSKILKKLNTIKNYNIQ
;
A
#
# COMPACT_ATOMS: atom_id res chain seq x y z
N MET A 1 9.89 0.45 13.85
CA MET A 1 8.63 -0.32 13.77
C MET A 1 7.76 0.22 12.64
N ILE A 2 7.34 -0.64 11.71
CA ILE A 2 6.31 -0.38 10.69
C ILE A 2 5.00 -1.02 11.15
N LYS A 3 3.88 -0.39 10.86
CA LYS A 3 2.55 -1.01 10.93
C LYS A 3 1.88 -0.95 9.56
N ILE A 4 1.33 -2.05 9.08
CA ILE A 4 0.40 -2.07 7.94
C ILE A 4 -0.97 -2.43 8.50
N PHE A 5 -1.99 -1.61 8.22
CA PHE A 5 -3.28 -1.78 8.89
C PHE A 5 -4.46 -1.39 8.02
N ASN A 6 -5.62 -1.99 8.33
CA ASN A 6 -6.91 -1.67 7.78
C ASN A 6 -7.91 -1.46 8.93
N LYS A 7 -8.32 -0.20 9.18
CA LYS A 7 -9.23 0.13 10.29
C LYS A 7 -10.64 -0.45 10.09
N LYS A 8 -11.06 -0.67 8.85
CA LYS A 8 -12.43 -1.14 8.53
C LYS A 8 -12.61 -2.61 8.88
N THR A 9 -11.59 -3.42 8.64
CA THR A 9 -11.59 -4.86 8.91
C THR A 9 -10.85 -5.22 10.19
N ASN A 10 -10.29 -4.22 10.90
CA ASN A 10 -9.47 -4.36 12.10
C ASN A 10 -8.24 -5.27 11.90
N ASN A 11 -7.66 -5.27 10.70
CA ASN A 11 -6.43 -6.01 10.42
C ASN A 11 -5.18 -5.18 10.74
N LEU A 12 -4.17 -5.83 11.32
CA LEU A 12 -2.92 -5.19 11.73
C LEU A 12 -1.72 -6.12 11.56
N ILE A 13 -0.74 -5.67 10.78
CA ILE A 13 0.55 -6.32 10.60
C ILE A 13 1.61 -5.43 11.26
N LEU A 14 2.31 -5.98 12.24
CA LEU A 14 3.42 -5.32 12.93
C LEU A 14 4.74 -5.86 12.42
N ILE A 15 5.65 -4.97 12.03
CA ILE A 15 7.00 -5.30 11.59
C ILE A 15 7.97 -4.50 12.48
N ASP A 16 8.65 -5.18 13.38
CA ASP A 16 9.53 -4.59 14.39
C ASP A 16 11.00 -4.98 14.19
N GLU A 17 11.86 -4.54 15.11
CA GLU A 17 13.33 -4.67 15.06
C GLU A 17 13.83 -6.12 15.08
N SER A 18 12.95 -7.11 15.27
CA SER A 18 13.24 -8.52 15.01
C SER A 18 13.54 -8.79 13.53
N PHE A 19 13.05 -7.92 12.62
CA PHE A 19 13.19 -8.06 11.18
C PHE A 19 14.25 -7.10 10.65
N PRO A 20 15.39 -7.62 10.14
CA PRO A 20 16.47 -6.79 9.65
C PRO A 20 16.05 -6.08 8.37
N GLN A 21 16.15 -4.75 8.39
CA GLN A 21 16.20 -3.85 7.23
C GLN A 21 14.87 -3.46 6.57
N VAL A 22 14.20 -2.50 7.19
CA VAL A 22 13.28 -1.59 6.49
C VAL A 22 14.10 -0.54 5.75
N HIS A 23 14.12 -0.58 4.42
CA HIS A 23 14.74 0.46 3.59
C HIS A 23 13.67 1.42 3.06
N PHE A 24 13.50 2.55 3.74
CA PHE A 24 12.63 3.62 3.26
C PHE A 24 13.38 4.49 2.24
N LYS A 25 12.98 4.43 0.97
CA LYS A 25 13.40 5.38 -0.07
C LYS A 25 12.20 6.20 -0.52
N PRO A 26 11.98 7.43 0.00
CA PRO A 26 11.07 8.37 -0.64
C PRO A 26 11.73 8.82 -1.94
N MET A 27 11.59 8.06 -3.02
CA MET A 27 12.10 8.50 -4.32
C MET A 27 11.13 9.53 -4.91
N HIS A 28 11.65 10.74 -5.09
CA HIS A 28 11.04 11.83 -5.83
C HIS A 28 11.85 11.99 -7.12
N TYR A 29 11.64 11.10 -8.10
CA TYR A 29 11.81 11.54 -9.48
C TYR A 29 10.51 12.28 -9.83
N GLN A 30 10.58 13.39 -10.58
CA GLN A 30 9.38 14.12 -11.01
C GLN A 30 8.37 13.22 -11.73
N ASP A 31 8.80 12.05 -12.21
CA ASP A 31 8.02 11.08 -12.98
C ASP A 31 7.77 9.73 -12.26
N GLU A 32 8.13 9.56 -10.98
CA GLU A 32 7.95 8.28 -10.27
C GLU A 32 6.95 8.36 -9.11
N ASN A 33 6.06 7.36 -9.01
CA ASN A 33 5.16 7.19 -7.87
C ASN A 33 5.98 6.82 -6.61
N PRO A 34 5.80 7.52 -5.48
CA PRO A 34 6.51 7.18 -4.26
C PRO A 34 6.11 5.79 -3.78
N TYR A 35 7.08 5.07 -3.24
CA TYR A 35 6.86 3.71 -2.72
C TYR A 35 7.66 3.50 -1.43
N VAL A 36 7.29 2.45 -0.71
CA VAL A 36 8.02 1.90 0.44
C VAL A 36 8.54 0.53 0.04
N LEU A 37 9.80 0.24 0.39
CA LEU A 37 10.39 -1.07 0.26
C LEU A 37 10.60 -1.67 1.64
N ILE A 38 10.06 -2.86 1.87
CA ILE A 38 10.19 -3.61 3.11
C ILE A 38 10.92 -4.90 2.78
N GLU A 39 12.04 -5.16 3.46
CA GLU A 39 12.76 -6.42 3.36
C GLU A 39 12.59 -7.17 4.68
N LEU A 40 12.16 -8.43 4.58
CA LEU A 40 11.88 -9.31 5.70
C LEU A 40 12.83 -10.50 5.58
N GLN A 41 13.94 -10.45 6.31
CA GLN A 41 14.93 -11.53 6.29
C GLN A 41 14.39 -12.81 6.93
N ASP A 42 14.74 -13.94 6.34
CA ASP A 42 14.39 -15.30 6.75
C ASP A 42 12.87 -15.57 6.90
N LEU A 43 12.05 -14.74 6.26
CA LEU A 43 10.60 -14.88 6.20
C LEU A 43 10.14 -15.02 4.75
N ASN A 44 9.37 -16.06 4.47
CA ASN A 44 8.57 -16.13 3.25
C ASN A 44 7.17 -15.60 3.54
N PHE A 45 6.90 -14.36 3.13
CA PHE A 45 5.63 -13.68 3.39
C PHE A 45 4.43 -14.43 2.78
N HIS A 46 4.59 -15.02 1.59
CA HIS A 46 3.53 -15.79 0.94
C HIS A 46 3.10 -16.98 1.81
N GLN A 47 4.08 -17.75 2.30
CA GLN A 47 3.81 -18.89 3.18
C GLN A 47 3.28 -18.44 4.54
N HIS A 48 3.82 -17.34 5.09
CA HIS A 48 3.35 -16.81 6.36
C HIS A 48 1.86 -16.40 6.28
N ALA A 49 1.45 -15.78 5.17
CA ALA A 49 0.06 -15.38 4.92
C ALA A 49 -0.93 -16.55 4.88
N ASP A 50 -0.48 -17.79 4.68
CA ASP A 50 -1.37 -18.96 4.77
C ASP A 50 -1.85 -19.23 6.20
N SER A 51 -1.06 -18.81 7.20
CA SER A 51 -1.28 -19.06 8.63
C SER A 51 -1.66 -17.81 9.45
N CYS A 52 -1.50 -16.62 8.87
CA CYS A 52 -1.76 -15.34 9.53
C CYS A 52 -2.89 -14.60 8.81
N GLU A 53 -4.04 -14.43 9.49
CA GLU A 53 -5.25 -13.81 8.90
C GLU A 53 -5.01 -12.37 8.43
N ASP A 54 -4.25 -11.58 9.19
CA ASP A 54 -3.92 -10.20 8.83
C ASP A 54 -3.05 -10.12 7.57
N CYS A 55 -2.01 -10.95 7.51
CA CYS A 55 -1.13 -11.06 6.35
C CYS A 55 -1.89 -11.60 5.13
N LYS A 56 -2.82 -12.54 5.32
CA LYS A 56 -3.70 -13.06 4.27
C LYS A 56 -4.63 -11.98 3.72
N ALA A 57 -5.29 -11.24 4.60
CA ALA A 57 -6.18 -10.16 4.22
C ALA A 57 -5.42 -9.08 3.43
N PHE A 58 -4.20 -8.76 3.84
CA PHE A 58 -3.34 -7.84 3.12
C PHE A 58 -2.92 -8.37 1.75
N SER A 59 -2.44 -9.61 1.69
CA SER A 59 -2.03 -10.26 0.44
C SER A 59 -3.17 -10.31 -0.58
N ASN A 60 -4.39 -10.64 -0.12
CA ASN A 60 -5.60 -10.64 -0.96
C ASN A 60 -6.03 -9.24 -1.43
N ALA A 61 -5.60 -8.18 -0.75
CA ALA A 61 -5.90 -6.80 -1.15
C ALA A 61 -4.91 -6.27 -2.20
N LEU A 62 -3.76 -6.91 -2.41
CA LEU A 62 -2.82 -6.53 -3.46
C LEU A 62 -3.42 -6.82 -4.85
N GLY A 63 -3.27 -5.86 -5.77
CA GLY A 63 -3.88 -5.92 -7.09
C GLY A 63 -5.37 -5.54 -7.10
N THR A 64 -5.87 -4.89 -6.05
CA THR A 64 -7.28 -4.47 -5.94
C THR A 64 -7.41 -2.97 -5.74
N ASP A 65 -8.58 -2.40 -6.07
CA ASP A 65 -8.92 -0.98 -5.85
C ASP A 65 -9.18 -0.65 -4.36
N SER A 66 -8.63 -1.42 -3.42
CA SER A 66 -8.83 -1.19 -1.99
C SER A 66 -8.12 0.08 -1.53
N THR A 67 -8.90 1.01 -0.96
CA THR A 67 -8.41 2.29 -0.39
C THR A 67 -8.32 2.28 1.14
N ASP A 68 -8.57 1.14 1.76
CA ASP A 68 -8.73 1.01 3.22
C ASP A 68 -7.39 0.69 3.95
N TRP A 69 -6.33 0.35 3.21
CA TRP A 69 -5.03 -0.04 3.76
C TRP A 69 -4.07 1.14 3.90
N HIS A 70 -3.39 1.17 5.05
CA HIS A 70 -2.47 2.22 5.44
C HIS A 70 -1.16 1.62 5.95
N ILE A 71 -0.09 2.40 5.87
CA ILE A 71 1.21 2.09 6.47
C ILE A 71 1.60 3.23 7.43
N GLU A 72 2.03 2.87 8.63
CA GLU A 72 2.64 3.77 9.61
C GLU A 72 4.11 3.43 9.76
N PHE A 73 4.99 4.41 9.58
CA PHE A 73 6.42 4.28 9.87
C PHE A 73 6.97 5.61 10.34
N LEU A 74 7.84 5.60 11.36
CA LEU A 74 8.39 6.82 11.97
C LEU A 74 7.32 7.85 12.41
N GLY A 75 6.16 7.36 12.87
CA GLY A 75 5.02 8.20 13.27
C GLY A 75 4.24 8.83 12.11
N ILE A 76 4.62 8.57 10.85
CA ILE A 76 3.94 9.07 9.66
C ILE A 76 3.02 7.99 9.14
N ILE A 77 1.73 8.33 8.99
CA ILE A 77 0.72 7.47 8.37
C ILE A 77 0.57 7.86 6.90
N LYS A 78 0.66 6.87 6.01
CA LYS A 78 0.41 7.01 4.57
C LYS A 78 -0.61 5.99 4.12
N ARG A 79 -1.44 6.36 3.14
CA ARG A 79 -2.34 5.42 2.47
C ARG A 79 -1.58 4.67 1.38
N LEU A 80 -1.90 3.39 1.21
CA LEU A 80 -1.31 2.55 0.17
C LEU A 80 -2.16 2.59 -1.09
N ASP A 81 -1.52 2.58 -2.25
CA ASP A 81 -2.16 2.28 -3.53
C ASP A 81 -1.88 0.81 -3.86
N LEU A 82 -2.89 -0.04 -3.71
CA LEU A 82 -2.77 -1.49 -3.93
C LEU A 82 -3.23 -1.93 -5.33
N SER A 83 -3.64 -1.00 -6.20
CA SER A 83 -4.34 -1.30 -7.47
C SER A 83 -3.50 -2.11 -8.46
N ALA A 84 -2.20 -1.87 -8.51
CA ALA A 84 -1.28 -2.55 -9.43
C ALA A 84 -0.40 -3.57 -8.68
N LEU A 85 -0.49 -4.85 -9.02
CA LEU A 85 0.43 -5.90 -8.53
C LEU A 85 1.08 -6.57 -9.74
N GLY A 86 2.41 -6.66 -9.76
CA GLY A 86 3.09 -7.25 -10.91
C GLY A 86 4.61 -7.22 -10.82
N ILE A 87 5.26 -7.45 -11.95
CA ILE A 87 6.72 -7.43 -12.09
C ILE A 87 7.23 -6.10 -12.66
N LYS A 88 6.35 -5.19 -13.08
CA LYS A 88 6.76 -3.90 -13.64
C LYS A 88 7.29 -3.03 -12.51
N TYR A 89 8.18 -2.09 -12.88
CA TYR A 89 8.77 -1.18 -11.93
C TYR A 89 7.72 -0.35 -11.17
N LEU A 90 6.63 0.06 -11.83
CA LEU A 90 5.60 0.89 -11.19
C LEU A 90 4.58 0.10 -10.36
N ASP A 91 4.61 -1.23 -10.41
CA ASP A 91 3.62 -2.05 -9.69
C ASP A 91 4.06 -2.28 -8.24
N ASN A 92 3.09 -2.56 -7.36
CA ASN A 92 3.40 -3.23 -6.10
C ASN A 92 4.05 -4.59 -6.40
N GLN A 93 4.96 -5.02 -5.53
CA GLN A 93 5.67 -6.28 -5.70
C GLN A 93 5.74 -7.03 -4.39
N LEU A 94 5.50 -8.34 -4.44
CA LEU A 94 5.68 -9.25 -3.31
C LEU A 94 6.52 -10.44 -3.79
N SER A 95 7.81 -10.43 -3.44
CA SER A 95 8.80 -11.39 -3.94
C SER A 95 9.47 -12.13 -2.79
N PHE A 96 9.81 -13.39 -3.00
CA PHE A 96 10.72 -14.15 -2.14
C PHE A 96 12.05 -14.31 -2.88
N ILE A 97 13.14 -13.96 -2.21
CA ILE A 97 14.49 -13.98 -2.76
C ILE A 97 15.29 -14.97 -1.90
N GLY A 98 15.77 -16.04 -2.52
CA GLY A 98 16.70 -17.00 -1.91
C GLY A 98 18.06 -16.86 -2.55
N SER A 99 18.94 -16.04 -1.97
CA SER A 99 20.29 -15.79 -2.47
C SER A 99 21.31 -15.84 -1.34
N TYR A 100 22.60 -15.94 -1.68
CA TYR A 100 23.68 -15.90 -0.69
C TYR A 100 23.70 -14.61 0.15
N TYR A 101 23.28 -13.48 -0.44
CA TYR A 101 23.34 -12.16 0.21
C TYR A 101 22.04 -11.77 0.93
N PHE A 102 20.92 -12.43 0.58
CA PHE A 102 19.62 -12.18 1.18
C PHE A 102 18.73 -13.41 0.95
N SER A 103 18.17 -13.92 2.05
CA SER A 103 17.13 -14.94 2.09
C SER A 103 15.93 -14.33 2.78
N GLY A 104 14.79 -14.22 2.11
CA GLY A 104 13.60 -13.60 2.70
C GLY A 104 12.64 -13.00 1.68
N SER A 105 11.70 -12.19 2.17
CA SER A 105 10.69 -11.53 1.34
C SER A 105 10.98 -10.04 1.16
N ARG A 106 10.81 -9.55 -0.07
CA ARG A 106 10.86 -8.13 -0.41
C ARG A 106 9.47 -7.68 -0.87
N ILE A 107 8.94 -6.67 -0.19
CA ILE A 107 7.62 -6.09 -0.41
C ILE A 107 7.80 -4.64 -0.86
N LYS A 108 7.43 -4.33 -2.10
CA LYS A 108 7.36 -2.98 -2.63
C LYS A 108 5.90 -2.53 -2.61
N LEU A 109 5.62 -1.43 -1.92
CA LEU A 109 4.28 -0.87 -1.76
C LEU A 109 4.22 0.58 -2.24
N ASN A 110 3.35 0.86 -3.20
CA ASN A 110 3.13 2.21 -3.68
C ASN A 110 2.38 3.04 -2.64
N ILE A 111 2.81 4.28 -2.48
CA ILE A 111 2.16 5.28 -1.64
C ILE A 111 1.20 6.06 -2.51
N ASP A 112 -0.01 6.19 -2.00
CA ASP A 112 -1.03 6.99 -2.64
C ASP A 112 -0.74 8.49 -2.42
N THR A 113 -0.53 9.21 -3.52
CA THR A 113 -0.23 10.64 -3.55
C THR A 113 -1.43 11.51 -3.89
N ASP A 114 -2.58 10.91 -4.14
CA ASP A 114 -3.77 11.67 -4.54
C ASP A 114 -4.16 12.66 -3.44
N THR A 115 -4.20 13.94 -3.80
CA THR A 115 -4.69 15.01 -2.95
C THR A 115 -6.20 15.17 -3.13
N VAL A 116 -6.86 15.84 -2.19
CA VAL A 116 -8.29 16.17 -2.33
C VAL A 116 -8.53 16.95 -3.63
N GLU A 117 -7.61 17.86 -3.98
CA GLU A 117 -7.70 18.67 -5.19
C GLU A 117 -7.58 17.82 -6.46
N THR A 118 -6.58 16.92 -6.56
CA THR A 118 -6.42 16.05 -7.75
C THR A 118 -7.62 15.13 -7.91
N LEU A 119 -8.17 14.61 -6.81
CA LEU A 119 -9.38 13.78 -6.83
C LEU A 119 -10.61 14.56 -7.25
N GLN A 120 -10.78 15.81 -6.80
CA GLN A 120 -11.91 16.66 -7.22
C GLN A 120 -11.86 17.02 -8.70
N ILE A 121 -10.66 17.29 -9.24
CA ILE A 121 -10.47 17.54 -10.68
C ILE A 121 -10.85 16.28 -11.46
N ARG A 122 -10.34 15.11 -11.06
CA ARG A 122 -10.61 13.83 -11.73
C ARG A 122 -12.09 13.42 -11.62
N LEU A 123 -12.76 13.74 -10.51
CA LEU A 123 -14.21 13.53 -10.33
C LEU A 123 -15.00 14.32 -11.38
N LYS A 124 -14.73 15.62 -11.52
CA LYS A 124 -15.41 16.47 -12.52
C LYS A 124 -15.22 15.95 -13.93
N GLN A 125 -14.02 15.45 -14.24
CA GLN A 125 -13.75 14.89 -15.57
C GLN A 125 -14.53 13.58 -15.81
N PHE A 126 -14.63 12.70 -14.81
CA PHE A 126 -15.47 11.50 -14.92
C PHE A 126 -16.96 11.83 -15.00
N GLU A 127 -17.43 12.88 -14.33
CA GLU A 127 -18.81 13.36 -14.47
C GLU A 127 -19.08 13.87 -15.89
N GLN A 128 -18.15 14.62 -16.48
CA GLN A 128 -18.24 15.10 -17.87
C GLN A 128 -18.20 13.95 -18.90
N ASP A 129 -17.39 12.92 -18.63
CA ASP A 129 -17.25 11.75 -19.49
C ASP A 129 -18.33 10.67 -19.23
N GLU A 130 -19.30 10.92 -18.34
CA GLU A 130 -20.34 9.96 -17.90
C GLU A 130 -19.76 8.62 -17.37
N LYS A 131 -18.55 8.65 -16.79
CA LYS A 131 -17.86 7.49 -16.20
C LYS A 131 -18.26 7.28 -14.74
N TYR A 132 -19.52 6.91 -14.50
CA TYR A 132 -20.12 6.82 -13.17
C TYR A 132 -19.42 5.85 -12.20
N GLU A 133 -18.86 4.73 -12.70
CA GLU A 133 -18.09 3.81 -11.86
C GLU A 133 -16.84 4.51 -11.30
N GLY A 134 -16.16 5.29 -12.13
CA GLY A 134 -15.02 6.11 -11.74
C GLY A 134 -15.40 7.16 -10.69
N CYS A 135 -16.56 7.82 -10.85
CA CYS A 135 -17.06 8.77 -9.86
C CYS A 135 -17.27 8.11 -8.49
N SER A 136 -17.91 6.95 -8.46
CA SER A 136 -18.14 6.19 -7.23
C SER A 136 -16.83 5.85 -6.51
N LYS A 137 -15.82 5.40 -7.25
CA LYS A 137 -14.47 5.10 -6.71
C LYS A 137 -13.81 6.33 -6.10
N ILE A 138 -13.84 7.47 -6.80
CA ILE A 138 -13.25 8.72 -6.31
C ILE A 138 -13.98 9.23 -5.06
N LEU A 139 -15.31 9.17 -5.04
CA LEU A 139 -16.12 9.57 -3.88
C LEU A 139 -15.80 8.70 -2.65
N LYS A 140 -15.67 7.38 -2.83
CA LYS A 140 -15.22 6.49 -1.75
C LYS A 140 -13.85 6.91 -1.22
N LYS A 141 -12.89 7.18 -2.12
CA LYS A 141 -11.53 7.61 -1.78
C LYS A 141 -11.48 8.95 -1.05
N LEU A 142 -12.31 9.92 -1.45
CA LEU A 142 -12.46 11.23 -0.80
C LEU A 142 -13.04 11.09 0.63
N ASN A 143 -14.05 10.24 0.80
CA ASN A 143 -14.64 9.97 2.12
C ASN A 143 -13.63 9.32 3.07
N THR A 144 -12.79 8.40 2.58
CA THR A 144 -11.69 7.84 3.37
C THR A 144 -10.70 8.91 3.84
N ILE A 145 -10.30 9.85 2.97
CA ILE A 145 -9.37 10.94 3.36
C ILE A 145 -9.98 11.81 4.46
N LYS A 146 -11.25 12.20 4.31
CA LYS A 146 -11.95 13.04 5.30
C LYS A 146 -11.99 12.38 6.67
N ASN A 147 -12.26 11.07 6.73
CA ASN A 147 -12.35 10.33 7.99
C ASN A 147 -10.99 10.16 8.70
N TYR A 148 -9.87 10.28 7.99
CA TYR A 148 -8.51 10.18 8.56
C TYR A 148 -7.89 11.54 8.93
N ASN A 149 -8.38 12.65 8.36
CA ASN A 149 -7.93 14.01 8.70
C ASN A 149 -8.67 14.65 9.89
N ILE A 150 -9.54 13.91 10.59
CA ILE A 150 -10.28 14.37 11.78
C ILE A 150 -9.60 13.88 13.09
N GLN A 151 -8.36 13.38 13.03
CA GLN A 151 -7.53 13.07 14.21
C GLN A 151 -6.37 14.06 14.31
#